data_AF-A0A849J498-F1
#
_entry.id   AF-A0A849J498-F1
#
_cell.length_a   1.000
_cell.length_b   1.000
_cell.length_c   1.000
_cell.angle_alpha   90.00
_cell.angle_beta   90.00
_cell.angle_gamma   90.00
#
_symmetry.space_group_name_H-M   'P 1'
#
loop_
_entity.id
_entity.type
_entity.pdbx_description
1 polymer ?
#
loop_
_entity_poly.entity_id
_entity_poly.type
_entity_poly.pdbx_seq_one_letter_code
_entity_poly.pdbx_strand_id
1 'polypeptide(L)'
;MIDHGLDDDHPKSIHCRTAARCLQQYLDSELRDEVLVEAISYHLELCRDCGMEAETYSRIKVAIASEGKAFDSETMVRLNRFLDELL
;
A
#
# COMPACT_ATOMS: atom_id res chain seq x y z
N MET A 1 -34.87 25.50 5.71
CA MET A 1 -35.19 24.11 6.06
C MET A 1 -35.37 23.33 4.78
N ILE A 2 -34.29 22.75 4.25
CA ILE A 2 -34.31 21.39 3.67
C ILE A 2 -32.97 20.79 4.08
N ASP A 3 -33.09 19.79 4.93
CA ASP A 3 -32.04 18.95 5.50
C ASP A 3 -31.72 17.89 4.43
N HIS A 4 -30.59 18.02 3.75
CA HIS A 4 -30.04 16.94 2.93
C HIS A 4 -28.95 16.26 3.76
N GLY A 5 -29.41 15.37 4.64
CA GLY A 5 -28.57 14.35 5.25
C GLY A 5 -27.88 13.56 4.15
N LEU A 6 -26.59 13.85 3.96
CA LEU A 6 -25.68 13.01 3.22
C LEU A 6 -25.33 11.83 4.14
N ASP A 7 -26.23 10.86 4.15
CA ASP A 7 -25.92 9.47 4.48
C ASP A 7 -25.05 8.91 3.35
N ASP A 8 -23.84 9.43 3.25
CA ASP A 8 -22.79 8.93 2.40
C ASP A 8 -21.79 8.22 3.32
N ASP A 9 -21.96 6.90 3.40
CA ASP A 9 -21.03 5.93 3.97
C ASP A 9 -19.74 5.88 3.12
N HIS A 10 -19.10 7.04 2.96
CA HIS A 10 -17.83 7.20 2.29
C HIS A 10 -16.72 6.88 3.29
N PRO A 11 -15.76 6.00 2.94
CA PRO A 11 -14.64 5.71 3.82
C PRO A 11 -13.93 7.03 4.14
N LYS A 12 -13.88 7.37 5.45
CA LYS A 12 -13.46 8.66 6.02
C LYS A 12 -12.52 9.42 5.09
N SER A 13 -12.91 10.61 4.65
CA SER A 13 -12.07 11.49 3.83
C SER A 13 -10.69 11.67 4.47
N ILE A 14 -9.67 10.95 3.99
CA ILE A 14 -8.30 11.13 4.46
C ILE A 14 -7.65 12.28 3.70
N HIS A 15 -6.79 13.02 4.39
CA HIS A 15 -6.00 14.08 3.76
C HIS A 15 -4.78 13.51 3.05
N CYS A 16 -4.31 14.20 2.00
CA CYS A 16 -3.12 13.81 1.21
C CYS A 16 -1.89 13.53 2.09
N ARG A 17 -1.70 14.28 3.18
CA ARG A 17 -0.60 14.04 4.14
C ARG A 17 -0.70 12.67 4.81
N THR A 18 -1.90 12.24 5.18
CA THR A 18 -2.13 10.93 5.79
C THR A 18 -1.95 9.84 4.76
N ALA A 19 -2.49 10.03 3.55
CA ALA A 19 -2.29 9.11 2.43
C ALA A 19 -0.80 8.91 2.13
N ALA A 20 -0.03 9.99 1.95
CA ALA A 20 1.40 9.94 1.69
C ALA A 20 2.19 9.22 2.81
N ARG A 21 1.84 9.45 4.08
CA ARG A 21 2.49 8.78 5.22
C ARG A 21 2.26 7.27 5.24
N CYS A 22 1.09 6.82 4.80
CA CYS A 22 0.69 5.41 4.81
C CYS A 22 0.90 4.71 3.47
N LEU A 23 1.30 5.45 2.41
CA LEU A 23 1.31 4.96 1.03
C LEU A 23 2.20 3.74 0.83
N GLN A 24 3.42 3.73 1.38
CA GLN A 24 4.30 2.56 1.23
C GLN A 24 3.73 1.33 1.93
N GLN A 25 3.26 1.46 3.18
CA GLN A 25 2.62 0.36 3.91
C GLN A 25 1.36 -0.16 3.18
N TYR A 26 0.59 0.73 2.55
CA TYR A 26 -0.52 0.36 1.68
C TYR A 26 -0.04 -0.45 0.47
N LEU A 27 0.96 0.06 -0.27
CA LEU A 27 1.51 -0.60 -1.45
C LEU A 27 2.21 -1.94 -1.14
N ASP A 28 2.72 -2.11 0.08
CA ASP A 28 3.37 -3.35 0.55
C ASP A 28 2.38 -4.35 1.18
N SER A 29 1.07 -4.04 1.21
CA SER A 29 0.06 -4.84 1.91
C SER A 29 0.35 -5.03 3.41
N GLU A 30 1.02 -4.07 4.04
CA GLU A 30 1.41 -4.11 5.45
C GLU A 30 0.44 -3.33 6.37
N LEU A 31 -0.50 -2.57 5.79
CA LEU A 31 -1.57 -1.93 6.55
C LEU A 31 -2.59 -2.96 7.02
N ARG A 32 -2.78 -3.04 8.33
CA ARG A 32 -3.72 -3.98 8.98
C ARG A 32 -5.10 -3.38 9.26
N ASP A 33 -5.23 -2.06 9.20
CA ASP A 33 -6.49 -1.36 9.44
C ASP A 33 -7.27 -1.30 8.13
N GLU A 34 -8.28 -2.17 8.00
CA GLU A 34 -9.11 -2.30 6.79
C GLU A 34 -9.83 -0.99 6.43
N VAL A 35 -10.30 -0.23 7.42
CA VAL A 35 -10.96 1.06 7.19
C VAL A 35 -9.97 2.07 6.59
N LEU A 36 -8.72 2.04 7.05
CA LEU A 36 -7.67 2.89 6.50
C LEU A 36 -7.25 2.44 5.09
N VAL A 37 -7.23 1.14 4.82
CA VAL A 37 -6.94 0.59 3.47
C VAL A 37 -7.98 1.07 2.48
N GLU A 38 -9.28 0.95 2.80
CA GLU A 38 -10.37 1.42 1.95
C GLU A 38 -10.31 2.94 1.73
N ALA A 39 -10.08 3.71 2.80
CA ALA A 39 -9.98 5.17 2.69
C ALA A 39 -8.78 5.63 1.84
N ILE A 40 -7.64 4.92 1.92
CA ILE A 40 -6.48 5.19 1.05
C ILE A 40 -6.81 4.84 -0.39
N SER A 41 -7.39 3.66 -0.65
CA SER A 41 -7.79 3.25 -1.99
C SER A 41 -8.69 4.30 -2.65
N TYR A 42 -9.73 4.72 -1.94
CA TYR A 42 -10.66 5.75 -2.41
C TYR A 42 -9.96 7.11 -2.64
N HIS A 43 -9.06 7.51 -1.75
CA HIS A 43 -8.31 8.75 -1.93
C HIS A 43 -7.40 8.73 -3.16
N LEU A 44 -6.73 7.61 -3.44
CA LEU A 44 -5.84 7.48 -4.60
C LEU A 44 -6.60 7.55 -5.93
N GLU A 45 -7.86 7.10 -5.96
CA GLU A 45 -8.72 7.22 -7.14
C GLU A 45 -9.17 8.66 -7.41
N LEU A 46 -9.44 9.43 -6.35
CA LEU A 46 -9.94 10.81 -6.48
C LEU A 46 -8.84 11.87 -6.60
N CYS A 47 -7.72 11.68 -5.89
CA CYS A 47 -6.65 12.67 -5.83
C CYS A 47 -5.59 12.35 -6.88
N ARG A 48 -5.58 13.12 -7.97
CA ARG A 48 -4.62 12.97 -9.07
C ARG A 48 -3.15 12.94 -8.60
N ASP A 49 -2.76 13.85 -7.71
CA ASP A 49 -1.37 13.97 -7.27
C ASP A 49 -0.94 12.75 -6.44
N CYS A 50 -1.79 12.29 -5.51
CA CYS A 50 -1.52 11.09 -4.72
C CYS A 50 -1.57 9.81 -5.58
N GLY A 51 -2.49 9.72 -6.54
CA GLY A 51 -2.55 8.62 -7.50
C GLY A 51 -1.29 8.53 -8.36
N MET A 52 -0.78 9.67 -8.86
CA MET A 52 0.49 9.70 -9.61
C MET A 52 1.70 9.30 -8.74
N GLU A 53 1.71 9.70 -7.46
CA GLU A 53 2.75 9.28 -6.52
C GLU A 53 2.72 7.77 -6.28
N ALA A 54 1.51 7.20 -6.08
CA ALA A 54 1.32 5.75 -5.93
C ALA A 54 1.79 4.97 -7.17
N GLU A 55 1.44 5.42 -8.38
CA GLU A 55 1.90 4.83 -9.63
C GLU A 55 3.43 4.88 -9.73
N THR A 56 4.03 6.02 -9.39
CA THR A 56 5.48 6.21 -9.43
C THR A 56 6.19 5.22 -8.51
N TYR A 57 5.74 5.08 -7.27
CA TYR A 57 6.32 4.11 -6.34
C TYR A 57 6.13 2.67 -6.79
N SER A 58 4.96 2.30 -7.31
CA SER A 58 4.73 0.96 -7.87
C SER A 58 5.69 0.65 -9.01
N ARG A 59 5.94 1.61 -9.91
CA ARG A 59 6.90 1.46 -11.01
C ARG A 59 8.34 1.30 -10.52
N ILE A 60 8.73 2.06 -9.49
CA ILE A 60 10.04 1.92 -8.85
C ILE A 60 10.18 0.51 -8.24
N LYS A 61 9.18 0.03 -7.51
CA LYS A 61 9.17 -1.33 -6.93
C LYS A 61 9.32 -2.40 -7.99
N VAL A 62 8.57 -2.30 -9.09
CA VAL A 62 8.69 -3.22 -10.22
C VAL A 62 10.08 -3.17 -10.85
N ALA A 63 10.63 -1.98 -11.07
CA ALA A 63 11.97 -1.81 -11.63
C ALA A 63 13.04 -2.47 -10.73
N ILE A 64 13.01 -2.18 -9.42
CA ILE A 64 13.91 -2.80 -8.44
C ILE A 64 13.76 -4.32 -8.42
N ALA A 65 12.52 -4.83 -8.42
CA ALA A 65 12.26 -6.27 -8.43
C ALA A 65 12.74 -6.94 -9.73
N SER A 66 12.66 -6.24 -10.86
CA SER A 66 13.11 -6.74 -12.16
C SER A 66 14.64 -6.77 -12.32
N GLU A 67 15.34 -5.82 -11.68
CA GLU A 67 16.82 -5.81 -11.61
C GLU A 67 17.34 -6.77 -10.54
N GLY A 68 16.53 -7.04 -9.51
CA GLY A 68 16.78 -8.06 -8.52
C GLY A 68 16.95 -9.42 -9.19
N LYS A 69 18.17 -9.95 -9.15
CA LYS A 69 18.43 -11.35 -9.51
C LYS A 69 17.50 -12.19 -8.64
N ALA A 70 16.51 -12.86 -9.25
CA ALA A 70 15.68 -13.80 -8.52
C ALA A 70 16.62 -14.74 -7.76
N PHE A 71 16.59 -14.69 -6.43
CA PHE A 71 17.37 -15.63 -5.63
C PHE A 71 16.93 -17.02 -6.06
N ASP A 72 17.90 -17.85 -6.39
CA ASP A 72 17.63 -19.23 -6.71
C ASP A 72 16.78 -19.83 -5.57
N SER A 73 15.77 -20.62 -5.93
CA SER A 73 14.83 -21.20 -4.98
C SER A 73 15.55 -22.02 -3.90
N GLU A 74 16.69 -22.64 -4.20
CA GLU A 74 17.52 -23.38 -3.25
C GLU A 74 18.16 -22.44 -2.22
N THR A 75 18.66 -21.28 -2.65
CA THR A 75 19.18 -20.23 -1.77
C THR A 75 18.12 -19.77 -0.77
N MET A 76 16.88 -19.52 -1.23
CA MET A 76 15.76 -19.14 -0.35
C MET A 76 15.38 -20.25 0.64
N VAL A 77 15.36 -21.51 0.19
CA VAL A 77 15.09 -22.67 1.07
C VAL A 77 16.15 -22.80 2.16
N ARG A 78 17.43 -22.60 1.82
CA ARG A 78 18.54 -22.65 2.79
C ARG A 78 18.45 -21.51 3.80
N LEU A 79 18.10 -20.30 3.35
CA LEU A 79 17.89 -19.14 4.20
C LEU A 79 16.75 -19.36 5.20
N ASN A 80 15.60 -19.85 4.74
CA ASN A 80 14.47 -20.15 5.62
C ASN A 80 14.82 -21.23 6.66
N ARG A 81 15.49 -22.32 6.24
CA ARG A 81 15.94 -23.36 7.18
C ARG A 81 16.88 -22.81 8.25
N PHE A 82 17.78 -21.92 7.88
CA PHE A 82 18.69 -21.27 8.83
C PHE A 82 17.92 -20.39 9.84
N LEU A 83 16.89 -19.67 9.39
CA LEU A 83 16.04 -18.88 10.27
C LEU A 83 15.24 -19.75 11.24
N ASP A 84 14.72 -20.89 10.78
CA ASP A 84 14.00 -21.87 11.62
C ASP A 84 14.91 -22.48 12.71
N GLU A 85 16.22 -22.61 12.46
CA GLU A 85 17.19 -23.12 13.43
C GLU A 85 17.61 -22.07 14.50
N LEU A 86 17.30 -20.79 14.29
CA LEU A 86 17.63 -19.69 15.19
C LEU A 86 16.49 -19.29 16.15
N LEU A 87 15.27 -19.76 15.90
CA LEU A 87 14.07 -19.47 16.69
C LEU A 87 13.74 -20.61 17.68
#